data_AF-A0A099T682-F1
#
_entry.id   AF-A0A099T682-F1
#
_cell.length_a   1.000
_cell.length_b   1.000
_cell.length_c   1.000
_cell.angle_alpha   90.00
_cell.angle_beta   90.00
_cell.angle_gamma   90.00
#
_symmetry.space_group_name_H-M   'P 1'
#
loop_
_entity.id
_entity.type
_entity.pdbx_description
1 polymer ?
#
loop_
_entity_poly.entity_id
_entity_poly.type
_entity_poly.pdbx_seq_one_letter_code
_entity_poly.pdbx_strand_id
1 'polypeptide(L)'
;MSSENIEQEIGFSDMKDRLFEDNNLEGKTKRLIALGSAVAINCDECVDHQKNLARKAGFTDDEINEAIAVAALIRFGSGLRHID
;
A
#
# COMPACT_ATOMS: atom_id res chain seq x y z
N MET A 1 -16.45 11.73 6.51
CA MET A 1 -15.33 12.55 6.02
C MET A 1 -15.01 12.09 4.62
N SER A 2 -15.37 12.87 3.61
CA SER A 2 -15.01 12.62 2.21
C SER A 2 -13.52 12.92 2.02
N SER A 3 -12.87 12.13 1.18
CA SER A 3 -11.44 12.15 0.86
C SER A 3 -10.93 13.45 0.21
N GLU A 4 -11.81 14.42 -0.06
CA GLU A 4 -11.48 15.63 -0.83
C GLU A 4 -10.71 16.71 -0.06
N ASN A 5 -10.58 16.62 1.27
CA ASN A 5 -9.97 17.69 2.08
C ASN A 5 -8.64 17.31 2.77
N ILE A 6 -8.00 16.22 2.35
CA ILE A 6 -6.78 15.72 3.03
C ILE A 6 -5.54 16.53 2.63
N GLU A 7 -5.51 17.18 1.47
CA GLU A 7 -4.25 17.75 0.93
C GLU A 7 -3.93 19.19 1.35
N GLN A 8 -4.88 19.98 1.88
CA GLN A 8 -4.69 21.45 1.96
C GLN A 8 -4.48 22.07 3.36
N GLU A 9 -4.62 21.33 4.47
CA GLU A 9 -4.40 21.89 5.83
C GLU A 9 -3.51 21.04 6.76
N ILE A 10 -3.11 19.83 6.36
CA ILE A 10 -2.37 18.89 7.21
C ILE A 10 -1.03 18.54 6.58
N GLY A 11 0.05 18.66 7.36
CA GLY A 11 1.39 18.27 6.91
C GLY A 11 1.43 16.77 6.57
N PHE A 12 2.27 16.39 5.60
CA PHE A 12 2.39 15.00 5.12
C PHE A 12 2.53 13.96 6.24
N SER A 13 3.24 14.30 7.33
CA SER A 13 3.38 13.39 8.48
C SER A 13 2.05 13.13 9.19
N ASP A 14 1.26 14.17 9.44
CA ASP A 14 -0.05 14.06 10.11
C ASP A 14 -1.02 13.26 9.25
N MET A 15 -1.07 13.57 7.94
CA MET A 15 -1.84 12.79 6.98
C MET A 15 -1.46 11.31 7.00
N LYS A 16 -0.15 11.01 6.93
CA LYS A 16 0.35 9.64 6.95
C LYS A 16 -0.12 8.92 8.21
N ASP A 17 0.03 9.51 9.38
CA ASP A 17 -0.30 8.85 10.65
C ASP A 17 -1.79 8.55 10.75
N ARG A 18 -2.64 9.54 10.43
CA ARG A 18 -4.10 9.39 10.43
C ARG A 18 -4.60 8.36 9.44
N LEU A 19 -3.99 8.26 8.26
CA LEU A 19 -4.40 7.28 7.25
C LEU A 19 -4.25 5.84 7.74
N PHE A 20 -3.29 5.54 8.62
CA PHE A 20 -3.07 4.19 9.13
C PHE A 20 -3.80 3.87 10.44
N GLU A 21 -4.62 4.78 10.96
CA GLU A 21 -5.51 4.50 12.09
C GLU A 21 -6.67 3.57 11.68
N ASP A 22 -7.15 2.75 12.62
CA ASP A 22 -8.33 1.91 12.42
C ASP A 22 -9.58 2.77 12.19
N ASN A 23 -10.28 2.52 11.08
CA ASN A 23 -11.56 3.15 10.74
C ASN A 23 -12.41 2.12 9.98
N ASN A 24 -12.97 2.47 8.81
CA ASN A 24 -13.67 1.51 7.93
C ASN A 24 -12.79 0.33 7.48
N LEU A 25 -11.48 0.53 7.44
CA LEU A 25 -10.49 -0.52 7.26
C LEU A 25 -9.54 -0.48 8.46
N GLU A 26 -9.16 -1.67 8.92
CA GLU A 26 -8.10 -1.83 9.91
C GLU A 26 -6.78 -1.28 9.34
N GLY A 27 -6.01 -0.60 10.18
CA GLY A 27 -4.69 -0.07 9.88
C GLY A 27 -3.75 -1.16 9.37
N LYS A 28 -3.85 -2.38 9.92
CA LYS A 28 -3.13 -3.56 9.44
C LYS A 28 -3.48 -3.86 7.96
N THR A 29 -4.76 -3.89 7.59
CA THR A 29 -5.19 -4.07 6.19
C THR A 29 -4.63 -2.99 5.27
N LYS A 30 -4.64 -1.73 5.72
CA LYS A 30 -4.08 -0.59 4.95
C LYS A 30 -2.58 -0.73 4.68
N ARG A 31 -1.82 -1.47 5.50
CA ARG A 31 -0.39 -1.76 5.23
C ARG A 31 -0.20 -2.62 4.00
N LEU A 32 -1.04 -3.63 3.78
CA LEU A 32 -0.96 -4.44 2.56
C LEU A 32 -1.36 -3.64 1.33
N ILE A 33 -2.33 -2.72 1.45
CA ILE A 33 -2.68 -1.80 0.36
C ILE A 33 -1.47 -0.92 -0.01
N ALA A 34 -0.79 -0.34 0.99
CA ALA A 34 0.40 0.47 0.76
C ALA A 34 1.55 -0.34 0.11
N LEU A 35 1.77 -1.58 0.55
CA LEU A 35 2.73 -2.49 -0.05
C LEU A 35 2.36 -2.82 -1.52
N GLY A 36 1.11 -3.17 -1.79
CA GLY A 36 0.63 -3.46 -3.14
C GLY A 36 0.79 -2.27 -4.08
N SER A 37 0.49 -1.06 -3.60
CA SER A 37 0.72 0.19 -4.36
C SER A 37 2.20 0.40 -4.67
N ALA A 38 3.10 0.16 -3.72
CA ALA A 38 4.54 0.26 -3.95
C ALA A 38 5.04 -0.71 -5.04
N VAL A 39 4.51 -1.94 -5.05
CA VAL A 39 4.78 -2.93 -6.10
C VAL A 39 4.22 -2.46 -7.44
N ALA A 40 2.98 -1.97 -7.47
CA ALA A 40 2.32 -1.53 -8.70
C ALA A 40 3.07 -0.38 -9.39
N ILE A 41 3.57 0.59 -8.63
CA ILE A 41 4.37 1.72 -9.16
C ILE A 41 5.83 1.36 -9.44
N ASN A 42 6.28 0.15 -9.08
CA ASN A 42 7.65 -0.34 -9.26
C ASN A 42 8.72 0.53 -8.56
N CYS A 43 8.51 0.81 -7.28
CA CYS A 43 9.49 1.52 -6.44
C CYS A 43 10.14 0.57 -5.42
N ASP A 44 11.36 0.13 -5.68
CA ASP A 44 12.06 -0.88 -4.86
C ASP A 44 12.25 -0.44 -3.40
N GLU A 45 12.72 0.80 -3.19
CA GLU A 45 12.87 1.37 -1.84
C GLU A 45 11.52 1.46 -1.10
N CYS A 46 10.45 1.80 -1.82
CA CYS A 46 9.10 1.84 -1.26
C CYS A 46 8.64 0.44 -0.86
N VAL A 47 8.91 -0.58 -1.70
CA VAL A 47 8.57 -1.98 -1.41
C VAL A 47 9.29 -2.44 -0.14
N ASP A 48 10.59 -2.21 -0.02
CA ASP A 48 11.35 -2.60 1.17
C ASP A 48 10.88 -1.86 2.43
N HIS A 49 10.58 -0.57 2.31
CA HIS A 49 10.01 0.20 3.40
C HIS A 49 8.66 -0.37 3.85
N GLN A 50 7.74 -0.63 2.93
CA GLN A 50 6.41 -1.16 3.25
C GLN A 50 6.46 -2.61 3.76
N LYS A 51 7.38 -3.46 3.27
CA LYS A 51 7.62 -4.80 3.83
C LYS A 51 7.98 -4.72 5.32
N ASN A 52 8.88 -3.82 5.68
CA ASN A 52 9.28 -3.62 7.07
C ASN A 52 8.12 -3.09 7.93
N LEU A 53 7.29 -2.20 7.42
CA LEU A 53 6.09 -1.73 8.12
C LEU A 53 5.02 -2.82 8.27
N ALA A 54 4.83 -3.66 7.26
CA ALA A 54 3.92 -4.80 7.31
C ALA A 54 4.35 -5.81 8.39
N ARG A 55 5.64 -6.14 8.47
CA ARG A 55 6.18 -6.97 9.57
C ARG A 55 5.90 -6.37 10.94
N LYS A 56 6.13 -5.06 11.10
CA LYS A 56 5.83 -4.35 12.36
C LYS A 56 4.34 -4.35 12.70
N ALA A 57 3.47 -4.41 11.69
CA ALA A 57 2.02 -4.58 11.87
C ALA A 57 1.59 -6.03 12.14
N GLY A 58 2.54 -6.97 12.26
CA GLY A 58 2.29 -8.36 12.61
C GLY A 58 1.89 -9.26 11.44
N PHE A 59 2.28 -8.91 10.20
CA PHE A 59 2.22 -9.85 9.09
C PHE A 59 3.44 -10.77 9.07
N THR A 60 3.20 -12.02 8.71
CA THR A 60 4.23 -13.02 8.40
C THR A 60 4.86 -12.72 7.03
N ASP A 61 6.07 -13.24 6.79
CA ASP A 61 6.71 -13.12 5.48
C ASP A 61 5.89 -13.81 4.38
N ASP A 62 5.15 -14.89 4.69
CA ASP A 62 4.28 -15.58 3.74
C ASP A 62 3.10 -14.70 3.30
N GLU A 63 2.40 -14.05 4.24
CA GLU A 63 1.32 -13.08 3.93
C GLU A 63 1.85 -11.89 3.11
N ILE A 64 3.05 -11.41 3.42
CA ILE A 64 3.71 -10.32 2.68
C ILE A 64 4.02 -10.74 1.25
N ASN A 65 4.59 -11.94 1.08
CA ASN A 65 4.94 -12.47 -0.23
C ASN A 65 3.69 -12.75 -1.08
N GLU A 66 2.61 -13.23 -0.47
CA GLU A 66 1.32 -13.42 -1.15
C GLU A 66 0.76 -12.07 -1.66
N ALA A 67 0.77 -11.03 -0.82
CA ALA A 67 0.35 -9.69 -1.24
C ALA A 67 1.20 -9.13 -2.40
N ILE A 68 2.52 -9.34 -2.37
CA ILE A 68 3.42 -8.95 -3.46
C ILE A 68 3.07 -9.72 -4.74
N ALA A 69 2.83 -11.03 -4.66
CA ALA A 69 2.48 -11.85 -5.81
C ALA A 69 1.17 -11.39 -6.46
N VAL A 70 0.14 -11.07 -5.66
CA VAL A 70 -1.13 -10.51 -6.14
C VAL A 70 -0.90 -9.17 -6.86
N ALA A 71 -0.13 -8.26 -6.26
CA ALA A 71 0.17 -6.96 -6.89
C ALA A 71 0.99 -7.11 -8.18
N ALA A 72 1.94 -8.04 -8.22
CA ALA A 72 2.76 -8.33 -9.39
C ALA A 72 1.91 -8.88 -10.56
N LEU A 73 0.94 -9.75 -10.27
CA LEU A 73 -0.03 -10.25 -11.27
C LEU A 73 -0.78 -9.10 -11.95
N ILE A 74 -1.32 -8.17 -11.15
CA ILE A 74 -2.08 -7.02 -11.67
C ILE A 74 -1.17 -6.11 -12.50
N ARG A 75 0.05 -5.84 -12.02
CA ARG A 75 1.02 -5.02 -12.76
C ARG A 75 1.42 -5.66 -14.09
N PHE A 76 1.61 -6.98 -14.14
CA PHE A 76 1.91 -7.69 -15.37
C PHE A 76 0.75 -7.60 -16.37
N GLY A 77 -0.48 -7.84 -15.90
CA GLY A 77 -1.67 -7.82 -16.76
C GLY A 77 -2.07 -6.43 -17.25
N SER A 78 -1.79 -5.36 -16.49
CA SER A 78 -2.25 -4.00 -16.82
C SER A 78 -1.68 -3.47 -18.15
N GLY A 79 -0.44 -3.82 -18.50
CA GLY A 79 0.17 -3.44 -19.78
C GLY A 79 -0.41 -4.19 -20.98
N LEU A 80 -0.80 -5.45 -20.81
CA LEU A 80 -1.32 -6.29 -21.90
C LEU A 80 -2.64 -5.78 -22.47
N ARG A 81 -3.43 -5.07 -21.67
CA ARG A 81 -4.71 -4.45 -22.09
C ARG A 81 -4.52 -3.38 -23.20
N HIS A 82 -3.32 -2.90 -23.41
CA HIS A 82 -3.01 -1.81 -24.35
C HIS A 82 -2.26 -2.28 -25.61
N ILE A 83 -2.23 -3.59 -25.85
CA ILE A 83 -1.64 -4.18 -27.05
C ILE A 83 -2.74 -4.38 -28.09
N ASP A 84 -2.79 -3.46 -29.05
CA ASP A 84 -3.65 -3.48 -30.24
C ASP A 84 -2.75 -3.48 -31.49
#